data_AF-A0A350Y101-F1
#
_entry.id   AF-A0A350Y101-F1
#
_cell.length_a   1.000
_cell.length_b   1.000
_cell.length_c   1.000
_cell.angle_alpha   90.00
_cell.angle_beta   90.00
_cell.angle_gamma   90.00
#
_symmetry.space_group_name_H-M   'P 1'
#
loop_
_entity.id
_entity.type
_entity.pdbx_description
1 polymer ?
#
loop_
_entity_poly.entity_id
_entity_poly.type
_entity_poly.pdbx_seq_one_letter_code
_entity_poly.pdbx_strand_id
1 'polypeptide(L)'
;MIDSADNFNEIRQSEGGYIPFKFFVDFLEFLQNNKDIFEIITYDDLPWGEDYDYLNNYSQERKTWQYELNNEIRDPQKIYVLLQHDVDSIAERTLAILREEERLGIRSNIMIFNRRINRQHLEKTGNLLYTPYELDYDYLIRLQDQYGFVIGYHCNAYERALFDREKALEIFEEDVSALRQHFNIRYFSPHGGPRSSEGLSNNSLEIPDSLRYSLRWVANKRTVRFDRSYSDGGLNSLSRNPADRDLRDFVRMWQRGKRYRVLVHPQYYHSPCEHSPRLAGTPWYEEVLSCYSSSQLATAWNNVHWELKTFKNNLSEFEQSKTTLI
;
A
#
# COMPACT_ATOMS: atom_id res chain seq x y z
N MET A 1 -40.32 12.84 3.47
CA MET A 1 -39.80 11.52 3.08
C MET A 1 -39.91 11.45 1.57
N ILE A 2 -38.85 11.85 0.86
CA ILE A 2 -38.77 11.80 -0.60
C ILE A 2 -37.84 10.63 -0.89
N ASP A 3 -38.44 9.54 -1.35
CA ASP A 3 -37.77 8.42 -2.01
C ASP A 3 -37.10 8.92 -3.29
N SER A 4 -35.79 8.81 -3.40
CA SER A 4 -35.08 9.00 -4.66
C SER A 4 -34.40 7.71 -5.10
N ALA A 5 -35.18 6.84 -5.74
CA ALA A 5 -34.67 5.74 -6.56
C ALA A 5 -33.75 6.25 -7.70
N ASP A 6 -33.82 7.54 -8.05
CA ASP A 6 -32.94 8.18 -9.05
C ASP A 6 -31.49 8.35 -8.58
N ASN A 7 -31.18 8.27 -7.29
CA ASN A 7 -29.79 8.34 -6.80
C ASN A 7 -29.01 7.03 -6.95
N PHE A 8 -29.67 5.90 -7.24
CA PHE A 8 -28.98 4.61 -7.35
C PHE A 8 -28.23 4.43 -8.67
N ASN A 9 -28.62 5.14 -9.74
CA ASN A 9 -27.97 5.01 -11.05
C ASN A 9 -26.66 5.81 -11.19
N GLU A 10 -26.42 6.84 -10.38
CA GLU A 10 -25.11 7.50 -10.29
C GLU A 10 -24.07 6.66 -9.52
N ILE A 11 -24.49 5.61 -8.80
CA ILE A 11 -23.63 4.86 -7.86
C ILE A 11 -22.92 3.67 -8.53
N ARG A 12 -23.27 3.30 -9.77
CA ARG A 12 -22.62 2.21 -10.52
C ARG A 12 -21.90 2.70 -11.78
N GLN A 13 -20.93 3.58 -11.63
CA GLN A 13 -19.83 3.59 -12.60
C GLN A 13 -18.91 2.42 -12.25
N SER A 14 -19.28 1.23 -12.72
CA SER A 14 -18.35 0.09 -12.80
C SER A 14 -17.37 0.38 -13.94
N GLU A 15 -16.48 1.36 -13.74
CA GLU A 15 -15.29 1.46 -14.57
C GLU A 15 -14.42 0.24 -14.24
N GLY A 16 -14.13 -0.56 -15.27
CA GLY A 16 -13.23 -1.70 -15.21
C GLY A 16 -11.89 -1.31 -14.59
N GLY A 17 -11.19 -2.28 -14.02
CA GLY A 17 -9.79 -2.08 -13.65
C GLY A 17 -8.98 -1.82 -14.92
N TYR A 18 -7.93 -1.02 -14.83
CA TYR A 18 -7.13 -0.64 -15.99
C TYR A 18 -5.98 -1.59 -16.29
N ILE A 19 -5.59 -2.41 -15.32
CA ILE A 19 -4.46 -3.33 -15.41
C ILE A 19 -5.02 -4.75 -15.34
N PRO A 20 -4.55 -5.70 -16.17
CA PRO A 20 -5.00 -7.08 -16.09
C PRO A 20 -4.80 -7.64 -14.67
N PHE A 21 -5.83 -8.25 -14.08
CA PHE A 21 -5.72 -8.92 -12.77
C PHE A 21 -4.58 -9.93 -12.75
N LYS A 22 -4.46 -10.72 -13.82
CA LYS A 22 -3.40 -11.71 -13.98
C LYS A 22 -1.99 -11.11 -13.97
N PHE A 23 -1.79 -9.85 -14.36
CA PHE A 23 -0.48 -9.20 -14.25
C PHE A 23 0.01 -9.11 -12.81
N PHE A 24 -0.89 -8.83 -11.86
CA PHE A 24 -0.54 -8.80 -10.44
C PHE A 24 -0.41 -10.21 -9.86
N VAL A 25 -1.24 -11.16 -10.28
CA VAL A 25 -1.09 -12.57 -9.86
C VAL A 25 0.27 -13.12 -10.27
N ASP A 26 0.70 -12.87 -11.50
CA ASP A 26 2.01 -13.33 -11.99
C ASP A 26 3.17 -12.62 -11.26
N PHE A 27 2.98 -11.39 -10.76
CA PHE A 27 3.94 -10.74 -9.86
C PHE A 27 4.08 -11.49 -8.54
N LEU A 28 2.96 -11.91 -7.94
CA LEU A 28 2.96 -12.71 -6.71
C LEU A 28 3.63 -14.07 -6.95
N GLU A 29 3.32 -14.73 -8.06
CA GLU A 29 3.98 -15.99 -8.45
C GLU A 29 5.48 -15.81 -8.69
N PHE A 30 5.88 -14.69 -9.31
CA PHE A 30 7.29 -14.32 -9.45
C PHE A 30 7.99 -14.18 -8.09
N LEU A 31 7.38 -13.52 -7.10
CA LEU A 31 7.95 -13.44 -5.75
C LEU A 31 8.07 -14.82 -5.11
N GLN A 32 7.03 -15.64 -5.19
CA GLN A 32 6.99 -16.96 -4.58
C GLN A 32 8.00 -17.93 -5.20
N ASN A 33 8.15 -17.92 -6.52
CA ASN A 33 9.12 -18.75 -7.25
C ASN A 33 10.58 -18.38 -6.93
N ASN A 34 10.81 -17.18 -6.38
CA ASN A 34 12.12 -16.67 -6.03
C ASN A 34 12.23 -16.37 -4.51
N LYS A 35 11.51 -17.12 -3.67
CA LYS A 35 11.49 -16.97 -2.20
C LYS A 35 12.84 -17.25 -1.53
N ASP A 36 13.77 -17.90 -2.22
CA ASP A 36 15.16 -18.05 -1.78
C ASP A 36 15.90 -16.71 -1.80
N ILE A 37 15.40 -15.72 -2.56
CA ILE A 37 15.98 -14.38 -2.67
C ILE A 37 15.08 -13.32 -2.02
N PHE A 38 13.77 -13.43 -2.19
CA PHE A 38 12.81 -12.48 -1.62
C PHE A 38 12.33 -12.93 -0.25
N GLU A 39 12.24 -11.97 0.67
CA GLU A 39 11.59 -12.15 1.95
C GLU A 39 10.39 -11.20 2.05
N ILE A 40 9.19 -11.77 2.14
CA ILE A 40 7.96 -11.00 2.30
C ILE A 40 7.78 -10.64 3.76
N ILE A 41 7.72 -9.34 4.02
CA ILE A 41 7.51 -8.76 5.35
C ILE A 41 6.23 -7.91 5.37
N THR A 42 5.68 -7.78 6.56
CA THR A 42 4.56 -6.91 6.91
C THR A 42 5.04 -5.84 7.88
N TYR A 43 4.15 -4.94 8.28
CA TYR A 43 4.47 -4.01 9.34
C TYR A 43 4.78 -4.71 10.67
N ASP A 44 4.26 -5.92 10.93
CA ASP A 44 4.53 -6.64 12.17
C ASP A 44 5.98 -7.13 12.30
N ASP A 45 6.67 -7.31 11.18
CA ASP A 45 8.05 -7.81 11.16
C ASP A 45 9.09 -6.72 11.34
N LEU A 46 8.68 -5.45 11.32
CA LEU A 46 9.59 -4.34 11.51
C LEU A 46 9.96 -4.22 12.99
N PRO A 47 11.23 -3.95 13.32
CA PRO A 47 11.72 -3.90 14.69
C PRO A 47 11.37 -2.58 15.36
N TRP A 48 10.07 -2.35 15.56
CA TRP A 48 9.56 -1.07 16.06
C TRP A 48 10.01 -0.74 17.48
N GLY A 49 10.04 -1.74 18.37
CA GLY A 49 10.18 -1.50 19.82
C GLY A 49 9.17 -0.45 20.31
N GLU A 50 9.67 0.54 21.03
CA GLU A 50 8.91 1.70 21.53
C GLU A 50 8.95 2.91 20.58
N ASP A 51 9.34 2.72 19.31
CA ASP A 51 9.39 3.81 18.33
C ASP A 51 7.98 4.16 17.82
N TYR A 52 7.42 5.23 18.40
CA TYR A 52 6.17 5.87 17.97
C TYR A 52 6.42 7.25 17.33
N ASP A 53 7.68 7.61 17.07
CA ASP A 53 8.06 8.93 16.55
C ASP A 53 7.92 8.99 15.02
N TYR A 54 6.66 9.08 14.61
CA TYR A 54 6.30 9.21 13.20
C TYR A 54 6.84 10.51 12.57
N LEU A 55 7.10 11.56 13.36
CA LEU A 55 7.59 12.84 12.85
C LEU A 55 9.03 12.71 12.35
N ASN A 56 9.82 11.86 13.01
CA ASN A 56 11.19 11.56 12.61
C ASN A 56 11.32 10.26 11.78
N ASN A 57 10.21 9.76 11.22
CA ASN A 57 10.17 8.57 10.36
C ASN A 57 10.75 7.33 11.05
N TYR A 58 10.46 7.15 12.34
CA TYR A 58 10.85 5.98 13.12
C TYR A 58 12.36 5.71 13.05
N SER A 59 13.14 6.70 13.49
CA SER A 59 14.60 6.63 13.36
C SER A 59 15.22 5.50 14.19
N GLN A 60 14.60 5.09 15.29
CA GLN A 60 15.07 4.00 16.12
C GLN A 60 14.79 2.65 15.45
N GLU A 61 13.62 2.48 14.83
CA GLU A 61 13.30 1.32 13.99
C GLU A 61 14.37 1.10 12.93
N ARG A 62 14.77 2.14 12.19
CA ARG A 62 15.79 2.01 11.13
C ARG A 62 17.17 1.64 11.68
N LYS A 63 17.54 2.16 12.86
CA LYS A 63 18.81 1.78 13.52
C LYS A 63 18.80 0.31 13.90
N THR A 64 17.71 -0.17 14.48
CA THR A 64 17.56 -1.58 14.84
C THR A 64 17.57 -2.47 13.60
N TRP A 65 16.86 -2.09 12.53
CA TRP A 65 16.90 -2.80 11.25
C TRP A 65 18.33 -2.95 10.70
N GLN A 66 19.12 -1.88 10.72
CA GLN A 66 20.50 -1.93 10.24
C GLN A 66 21.40 -2.77 11.15
N TYR A 67 21.19 -2.70 12.47
CA TYR A 67 21.87 -3.56 13.42
C TYR A 67 21.56 -5.04 13.15
N GLU A 68 20.30 -5.39 12.92
CA GLU A 68 19.88 -6.76 12.61
C GLU A 68 20.53 -7.30 11.32
N LEU A 69 20.64 -6.48 10.27
CA LEU A 69 21.34 -6.85 9.05
C LEU A 69 22.85 -7.03 9.26
N ASN A 70 23.50 -6.12 9.99
CA ASN A 70 24.94 -6.14 10.21
C ASN A 70 25.41 -7.31 11.09
N ASN A 71 24.52 -7.82 11.94
CA ASN A 71 24.79 -8.93 12.85
C ASN A 71 24.14 -10.24 12.39
N GLU A 72 23.67 -10.31 11.13
CA GLU A 72 23.07 -11.50 10.53
C GLU A 72 21.86 -12.06 11.30
N ILE A 73 21.19 -11.23 12.11
CA ILE A 73 19.88 -11.53 12.69
C ILE A 73 18.83 -11.54 11.56
N ARG A 74 19.02 -10.64 10.59
CA ARG A 74 18.35 -10.64 9.29
C ARG A 74 19.35 -11.03 8.22
N ASP A 75 18.93 -11.88 7.29
CA ASP A 75 19.78 -12.35 6.19
C ASP A 75 20.12 -11.19 5.23
N PRO A 76 21.38 -10.74 5.16
CA PRO A 76 21.78 -9.66 4.25
C PRO A 76 21.74 -10.08 2.76
N GLN A 77 21.58 -11.37 2.46
CA GLN A 77 21.42 -11.88 1.10
C GLN A 77 19.98 -11.85 0.59
N LYS A 78 19.00 -11.54 1.46
CA LYS A 78 17.60 -11.37 1.07
C LYS A 78 17.30 -9.98 0.54
N ILE A 79 16.26 -9.89 -0.28
CA ILE A 79 15.59 -8.66 -0.68
C ILE A 79 14.26 -8.62 0.07
N TYR A 80 14.07 -7.61 0.92
CA TYR A 80 12.89 -7.51 1.78
C TYR A 80 11.78 -6.73 1.06
N VAL A 81 10.59 -7.30 0.97
CA VAL A 81 9.47 -6.73 0.22
C VAL A 81 8.26 -6.60 1.14
N LEU A 82 7.73 -5.38 1.25
CA LEU A 82 6.48 -5.09 1.93
C LEU A 82 5.40 -4.79 0.90
N LEU A 83 4.35 -5.61 0.89
CA LEU A 83 3.16 -5.42 0.05
C LEU A 83 2.07 -4.70 0.83
N GLN A 84 1.48 -3.65 0.28
CA GLN A 84 0.36 -2.92 0.87
C GLN A 84 -0.77 -2.74 -0.14
N HIS A 85 -2.00 -2.96 0.31
CA HIS A 85 -3.24 -2.74 -0.43
C HIS A 85 -4.02 -1.61 0.23
N ASP A 86 -4.19 -0.49 -0.47
CA ASP A 86 -5.10 0.57 -0.05
C ASP A 86 -6.47 0.31 -0.68
N VAL A 87 -7.46 -0.08 0.15
CA VAL A 87 -8.77 -0.58 -0.30
C VAL A 87 -9.73 0.61 -0.49
N ASP A 88 -9.52 1.41 -1.53
CA ASP A 88 -10.30 2.64 -1.71
C ASP A 88 -11.75 2.38 -2.14
N SER A 89 -11.93 1.40 -3.02
CA SER A 89 -13.18 1.05 -3.66
C SER A 89 -13.17 -0.41 -4.12
N ILE A 90 -14.35 -0.95 -4.42
CA ILE A 90 -14.52 -2.30 -5.00
C ILE A 90 -13.77 -3.37 -4.18
N ALA A 91 -14.24 -3.56 -2.94
CA ALA A 91 -13.67 -4.54 -2.00
C ALA A 91 -13.51 -5.95 -2.60
N GLU A 92 -14.42 -6.36 -3.49
CA GLU A 92 -14.34 -7.65 -4.20
C GLU A 92 -13.00 -7.86 -4.95
N ARG A 93 -12.47 -6.82 -5.61
CA ARG A 93 -11.18 -6.90 -6.32
C ARG A 93 -10.02 -7.11 -5.33
N THR A 94 -10.10 -6.47 -4.16
CA THR A 94 -9.13 -6.71 -3.08
C THR A 94 -9.22 -8.15 -2.62
N LEU A 95 -10.42 -8.65 -2.30
CA LEU A 95 -10.61 -10.03 -1.83
C LEU A 95 -10.10 -11.06 -2.84
N ALA A 96 -10.26 -10.80 -4.14
CA ALA A 96 -9.69 -11.65 -5.19
C ALA A 96 -8.15 -11.69 -5.13
N ILE A 97 -7.47 -10.55 -4.98
CA ILE A 97 -6.01 -10.51 -4.78
C ILE A 97 -5.62 -11.25 -3.50
N LEU A 98 -6.33 -11.03 -2.39
CA LEU A 98 -6.01 -11.65 -1.11
C LEU A 98 -6.14 -13.18 -1.14
N ARG A 99 -7.05 -13.72 -1.94
CA ARG A 99 -7.18 -15.18 -2.15
C ARG A 99 -5.97 -15.75 -2.88
N GLU A 100 -5.42 -15.03 -3.85
CA GLU A 100 -4.18 -15.43 -4.53
C GLU A 100 -2.96 -15.32 -3.61
N GLU A 101 -2.90 -14.26 -2.79
CA GLU A 101 -1.88 -14.10 -1.75
C GLU A 101 -1.93 -15.25 -0.72
N GLU A 102 -3.12 -15.58 -0.19
CA GLU A 102 -3.33 -16.74 0.71
C GLU A 102 -2.89 -18.04 0.02
N ARG A 103 -3.32 -18.29 -1.23
CA ARG A 103 -2.96 -19.48 -2.01
C ARG A 103 -1.44 -19.63 -2.16
N LEU A 104 -0.73 -18.53 -2.34
CA LEU A 104 0.72 -18.51 -2.54
C LEU A 104 1.51 -18.46 -1.22
N GLY A 105 0.84 -18.28 -0.08
CA GLY A 105 1.50 -18.09 1.22
C GLY A 105 2.22 -16.74 1.32
N ILE A 106 1.76 -15.74 0.57
CA ILE A 106 2.29 -14.38 0.59
C ILE A 106 1.38 -13.55 1.48
N ARG A 107 1.96 -12.91 2.50
CA ARG A 107 1.24 -12.01 3.41
C ARG A 107 1.39 -10.56 2.97
N SER A 108 0.41 -9.73 3.29
CA SER A 108 0.39 -8.31 2.92
C SER A 108 -0.24 -7.44 4.03
N ASN A 109 -0.20 -6.13 3.81
CA ASN A 109 -0.81 -5.13 4.68
C ASN A 109 -2.04 -4.54 4.00
N ILE A 110 -3.21 -4.65 4.62
CA ILE A 110 -4.49 -4.27 4.02
C ILE A 110 -5.02 -3.07 4.79
N MET A 111 -5.12 -1.93 4.12
CA MET A 111 -5.62 -0.68 4.70
C MET A 111 -7.08 -0.48 4.31
N ILE A 112 -7.99 -0.54 5.29
CA ILE A 112 -9.44 -0.46 5.08
C ILE A 112 -10.06 0.77 5.74
N PHE A 113 -11.15 1.27 5.17
CA PHE A 113 -11.99 2.25 5.85
C PHE A 113 -12.90 1.57 6.88
N ASN A 114 -13.23 2.28 7.96
CA ASN A 114 -14.41 1.92 8.77
C ASN A 114 -15.71 2.23 7.99
N ARG A 115 -15.76 3.40 7.33
CA ARG A 115 -16.86 3.81 6.44
C ARG A 115 -16.32 4.51 5.21
N ARG A 116 -16.83 4.14 4.04
CA ARG A 116 -16.46 4.76 2.76
C ARG A 116 -17.45 5.86 2.37
N ILE A 117 -16.91 6.92 1.76
CA ILE A 117 -17.68 8.03 1.18
C ILE A 117 -17.50 8.10 -0.34
N ASN A 118 -18.47 8.68 -1.04
CA ASN A 118 -18.37 9.07 -2.43
C ASN A 118 -17.56 10.37 -2.53
N ARG A 119 -16.26 10.24 -2.77
CA ARG A 119 -15.35 11.39 -2.90
C ARG A 119 -15.69 12.30 -4.08
N GLN A 120 -16.12 11.75 -5.21
CA GLN A 120 -16.48 12.57 -6.38
C GLN A 120 -17.71 13.43 -6.07
N HIS A 121 -18.68 12.87 -5.33
CA HIS A 121 -19.82 13.64 -4.85
C HIS A 121 -19.38 14.73 -3.88
N LEU A 122 -18.54 14.41 -2.89
CA LEU A 122 -18.00 15.39 -1.94
C LEU A 122 -17.27 16.54 -2.65
N GLU A 123 -16.42 16.23 -3.63
CA GLU A 123 -15.67 17.23 -4.39
C GLU A 123 -16.57 18.14 -5.24
N LYS A 124 -17.63 17.58 -5.84
CA LYS A 124 -18.57 18.34 -6.69
C LYS A 124 -19.57 19.18 -5.89
N THR A 125 -20.06 18.68 -4.76
CA THR A 125 -21.21 19.25 -4.05
C THR A 125 -20.85 19.83 -2.68
N GLY A 126 -19.69 19.49 -2.12
CA GLY A 126 -19.33 19.81 -0.74
C GLY A 126 -20.07 18.98 0.31
N ASN A 127 -20.89 18.00 -0.09
CA ASN A 127 -21.72 17.21 0.83
C ASN A 127 -21.19 15.78 1.00
N LEU A 128 -21.43 15.21 2.18
CA LEU A 128 -21.11 13.80 2.45
C LEU A 128 -22.17 12.89 1.85
N LEU A 129 -21.72 11.91 1.09
CA LEU A 129 -22.53 10.78 0.65
C LEU A 129 -21.77 9.50 0.98
N TYR A 130 -22.34 8.66 1.85
CA TYR A 130 -21.76 7.35 2.16
C TYR A 130 -22.03 6.37 1.02
N THR A 131 -21.12 5.43 0.81
CA THR A 131 -21.27 4.38 -0.20
C THR A 131 -21.16 3.00 0.44
N PRO A 132 -21.85 1.98 -0.10
CA PRO A 132 -21.63 0.60 0.30
C PRO A 132 -20.15 0.23 0.25
N TYR A 133 -19.69 -0.50 1.27
CA TYR A 133 -18.31 -0.92 1.45
C TYR A 133 -18.29 -2.27 2.15
N GLU A 134 -18.73 -3.28 1.41
CA GLU A 134 -18.89 -4.64 1.91
C GLU A 134 -17.53 -5.35 1.88
N LEU A 135 -16.95 -5.57 3.06
CA LEU A 135 -15.77 -6.40 3.25
C LEU A 135 -16.18 -7.71 3.89
N ASP A 136 -15.48 -8.79 3.51
CA ASP A 136 -15.62 -10.09 4.17
C ASP A 136 -14.77 -10.08 5.47
N TYR A 137 -15.38 -9.62 6.57
CA TYR A 137 -14.68 -9.46 7.85
C TYR A 137 -14.17 -10.81 8.38
N ASP A 138 -14.97 -11.87 8.27
CA ASP A 138 -14.59 -13.20 8.75
C ASP A 138 -13.35 -13.72 8.02
N TYR A 139 -13.29 -13.52 6.70
CA TYR A 139 -12.11 -13.85 5.92
C TYR A 139 -10.90 -13.01 6.30
N LEU A 140 -11.05 -11.69 6.48
CA LEU A 140 -9.94 -10.80 6.88
C LEU A 140 -9.42 -11.11 8.29
N ILE A 141 -10.31 -11.45 9.23
CA ILE A 141 -9.94 -11.89 10.58
C ILE A 141 -9.10 -13.17 10.48
N ARG A 142 -9.55 -14.15 9.68
CA ARG A 142 -8.79 -15.39 9.44
C ARG A 142 -7.39 -15.11 8.88
N LEU A 143 -7.27 -14.22 7.88
CA LEU A 143 -5.97 -13.85 7.30
C LEU A 143 -5.03 -13.24 8.34
N GLN A 144 -5.55 -12.36 9.20
CA GLN A 144 -4.77 -11.76 10.28
C GLN A 144 -4.32 -12.78 11.32
N ASP A 145 -5.26 -13.57 11.85
CA ASP A 145 -5.00 -14.45 12.99
C ASP A 145 -4.19 -15.70 12.62
N GLN A 146 -4.34 -16.20 11.39
CA GLN A 146 -3.78 -17.49 10.99
C GLN A 146 -2.64 -17.38 9.97
N TYR A 147 -2.63 -16.33 9.15
CA TYR A 147 -1.69 -16.22 8.03
C TYR A 147 -0.75 -15.01 8.14
N GLY A 148 -0.84 -14.25 9.23
CA GLY A 148 0.08 -13.15 9.53
C GLY A 148 -0.09 -11.94 8.61
N PHE A 149 -1.28 -11.75 8.05
CA PHE A 149 -1.63 -10.51 7.35
C PHE A 149 -1.84 -9.37 8.36
N VAL A 150 -1.53 -8.15 7.95
CA VAL A 150 -1.80 -6.95 8.76
C VAL A 150 -3.03 -6.25 8.24
N ILE A 151 -4.00 -5.99 9.12
CA ILE A 151 -5.15 -5.13 8.84
C ILE A 151 -4.90 -3.79 9.53
N GLY A 152 -4.98 -2.69 8.77
CA GLY A 152 -4.77 -1.34 9.24
C GLY A 152 -5.91 -0.41 8.84
N TYR A 153 -5.95 0.76 9.48
CA TYR A 153 -6.93 1.79 9.17
C TYR A 153 -6.46 2.65 7.99
N HIS A 154 -7.24 2.70 6.92
CA HIS A 154 -7.07 3.69 5.88
C HIS A 154 -7.82 4.96 6.26
N CYS A 155 -7.14 5.99 6.74
CA CYS A 155 -7.81 7.13 7.37
C CYS A 155 -8.44 8.08 6.33
N ASN A 156 -9.77 8.20 6.37
CA ASN A 156 -10.56 9.19 5.61
C ASN A 156 -11.33 10.16 6.53
N ALA A 157 -10.92 10.27 7.80
CA ALA A 157 -11.62 11.02 8.82
C ALA A 157 -11.76 12.52 8.49
N TYR A 158 -10.75 13.14 7.87
CA TYR A 158 -10.78 14.57 7.55
C TYR A 158 -11.84 14.89 6.50
N GLU A 159 -11.92 14.05 5.46
CA GLU A 159 -12.94 14.18 4.42
C GLU A 159 -14.34 13.96 5.01
N ARG A 160 -14.49 12.94 5.87
CA ARG A 160 -15.74 12.65 6.58
C ARG A 160 -16.17 13.74 7.56
N ALA A 161 -15.24 14.55 8.03
CA ALA A 161 -15.51 15.69 8.88
C ALA A 161 -15.84 16.96 8.08
N LEU A 162 -15.91 16.89 6.74
CA LEU A 162 -15.97 18.09 5.88
C LEU A 162 -14.82 19.06 6.17
N PHE A 163 -13.64 18.50 6.44
CA PHE A 163 -12.41 19.22 6.77
C PHE A 163 -12.45 20.02 8.08
N ASP A 164 -13.38 19.71 8.99
CA ASP A 164 -13.33 20.15 10.38
C ASP A 164 -12.31 19.30 11.16
N ARG A 165 -11.28 19.94 11.74
CA ARG A 165 -10.18 19.22 12.40
C ARG A 165 -10.62 18.52 13.68
N GLU A 166 -11.39 19.18 14.54
CA GLU A 166 -11.78 18.62 15.84
C GLU A 166 -12.66 17.40 15.63
N LYS A 167 -13.68 17.55 14.78
CA LYS A 167 -14.57 16.45 14.39
C LYS A 167 -13.81 15.32 13.68
N ALA A 168 -12.77 15.64 12.91
CA ALA A 168 -11.98 14.60 12.26
C ALA A 168 -11.16 13.76 13.24
N LEU A 169 -10.67 14.36 14.33
CA LEU A 169 -9.98 13.61 15.39
C LEU A 169 -10.96 12.69 16.12
N GLU A 170 -12.17 13.16 16.42
CA GLU A 170 -13.25 12.33 16.98
C GLU A 170 -13.56 11.13 16.06
N ILE A 171 -13.78 11.39 14.75
CA ILE A 171 -14.05 10.33 13.77
C ILE A 171 -12.88 9.34 13.67
N PHE A 172 -11.63 9.80 13.75
CA PHE A 172 -10.46 8.92 13.75
C PHE A 172 -10.53 7.96 14.95
N GLU A 173 -10.73 8.48 16.17
CA GLU A 173 -10.81 7.65 17.38
C GLU A 173 -11.96 6.64 17.31
N GLU A 174 -13.14 7.10 16.87
CA GLU A 174 -14.32 6.24 16.67
C GLU A 174 -14.05 5.13 15.64
N ASP A 175 -13.41 5.45 14.52
CA ASP A 175 -13.11 4.48 13.47
C ASP A 175 -12.13 3.41 13.94
N VAL A 176 -11.07 3.81 14.64
CA VAL A 176 -10.09 2.87 15.19
C VAL A 176 -10.73 2.01 16.26
N SER A 177 -11.55 2.59 17.14
CA SER A 177 -12.31 1.85 18.15
C SER A 177 -13.23 0.81 17.52
N ALA A 178 -14.01 1.19 16.50
CA ALA A 178 -14.90 0.30 15.78
C ALA A 178 -14.15 -0.83 15.08
N LEU A 179 -13.09 -0.52 14.33
CA LEU A 179 -12.27 -1.55 13.65
C LEU A 179 -11.59 -2.49 14.64
N ARG A 180 -11.19 -2.00 15.84
CA ARG A 180 -10.59 -2.81 16.91
C ARG A 180 -11.54 -3.82 17.55
N GLN A 181 -12.84 -3.72 17.29
CA GLN A 181 -13.80 -4.75 17.69
C GLN A 181 -13.62 -6.05 16.90
N HIS A 182 -12.94 -5.98 15.75
CA HIS A 182 -12.76 -7.10 14.82
C HIS A 182 -11.28 -7.42 14.56
N PHE A 183 -10.42 -6.40 14.52
CA PHE A 183 -9.02 -6.54 14.10
C PHE A 183 -8.05 -5.97 15.12
N ASN A 184 -6.82 -6.48 15.15
CA ASN A 184 -5.72 -5.88 15.90
C ASN A 184 -5.12 -4.66 15.17
N ILE A 185 -5.87 -3.55 15.15
CA ILE A 185 -5.43 -2.31 14.48
C ILE A 185 -4.29 -1.64 15.24
N ARG A 186 -3.08 -1.74 14.67
CA ARG A 186 -1.84 -1.09 15.17
C ARG A 186 -1.25 -0.09 14.19
N TYR A 187 -1.75 -0.05 12.96
CA TYR A 187 -1.22 0.76 11.88
C TYR A 187 -2.33 1.53 11.18
N PHE A 188 -1.99 2.70 10.65
CA PHE A 188 -2.87 3.43 9.77
C PHE A 188 -2.10 4.12 8.64
N SER A 189 -2.77 4.30 7.52
CA SER A 189 -2.31 5.03 6.34
C SER A 189 -3.36 6.08 6.01
N PRO A 190 -3.05 7.38 6.00
CA PRO A 190 -4.04 8.39 5.61
C PRO A 190 -4.33 8.27 4.11
N HIS A 191 -5.60 8.31 3.76
CA HIS A 191 -6.04 8.26 2.38
C HIS A 191 -5.64 9.51 1.61
N GLY A 192 -5.17 9.33 0.38
CA GLY A 192 -5.02 10.43 -0.57
C GLY A 192 -6.38 10.80 -1.16
N GLY A 193 -6.73 12.09 -1.17
CA GLY A 193 -8.02 12.52 -1.71
C GLY A 193 -8.19 14.03 -1.79
N PRO A 194 -9.44 14.53 -1.91
CA PRO A 194 -9.74 15.95 -1.99
C PRO A 194 -9.09 16.75 -0.87
N ARG A 195 -8.73 17.98 -1.20
CA ARG A 195 -8.12 18.90 -0.26
C ARG A 195 -9.15 19.91 0.21
N SER A 196 -8.99 20.40 1.44
CA SER A 196 -9.70 21.58 1.90
C SER A 196 -9.34 22.81 1.05
N SER A 197 -10.07 23.91 1.24
CA SER A 197 -9.75 25.22 0.64
C SER A 197 -8.33 25.70 0.97
N GLU A 198 -7.76 25.25 2.08
CA GLU A 198 -6.38 25.55 2.53
C GLU A 198 -5.34 24.55 1.97
N GLY A 199 -5.77 23.58 1.16
CA GLY A 199 -4.89 22.56 0.59
C GLY A 199 -4.53 21.42 1.54
N LEU A 200 -5.21 21.30 2.69
CA LEU A 200 -5.00 20.24 3.68
C LEU A 200 -5.77 18.96 3.31
N SER A 201 -5.30 17.78 3.74
CA SER A 201 -5.93 16.48 3.47
C SER A 201 -5.80 15.55 4.68
N ASN A 202 -6.24 14.29 4.60
CA ASN A 202 -6.09 13.33 5.72
C ASN A 202 -4.64 13.21 6.23
N ASN A 203 -3.64 13.43 5.38
CA ASN A 203 -2.22 13.41 5.80
C ASN A 203 -1.78 14.64 6.61
N SER A 204 -2.70 15.58 6.87
CA SER A 204 -2.50 16.74 7.74
C SER A 204 -3.02 16.51 9.15
N LEU A 205 -3.85 15.48 9.38
CA LEU A 205 -4.33 15.13 10.71
C LEU A 205 -3.20 14.50 11.53
N GLU A 206 -3.11 14.85 12.79
CA GLU A 206 -2.22 14.18 13.75
C GLU A 206 -2.89 12.92 14.29
N ILE A 207 -2.09 12.00 14.86
CA ILE A 207 -2.66 10.89 15.63
C ILE A 207 -3.28 11.47 16.89
N PRO A 208 -4.56 11.16 17.20
CA PRO A 208 -5.19 11.55 18.47
C PRO A 208 -4.33 11.12 19.67
N ASP A 209 -4.31 11.94 20.72
CA ASP A 209 -3.45 11.71 21.89
C ASP A 209 -3.70 10.34 22.54
N SER A 210 -4.95 9.89 22.59
CA SER A 210 -5.34 8.58 23.14
C SER A 210 -4.75 7.40 22.36
N LEU A 211 -4.40 7.62 21.08
CA LEU A 211 -3.91 6.59 20.17
C LEU A 211 -2.40 6.67 19.90
N ARG A 212 -1.73 7.75 20.33
CA ARG A 212 -0.33 8.09 20.00
C ARG A 212 0.67 6.95 20.23
N TYR A 213 0.46 6.17 21.29
CA TYR A 213 1.33 5.04 21.66
C TYR A 213 0.74 3.66 21.37
N SER A 214 -0.34 3.61 20.59
CA SER A 214 -0.98 2.35 20.16
C SER A 214 -1.11 2.21 18.65
N LEU A 215 -0.86 3.30 17.91
CA LEU A 215 -0.91 3.34 16.46
C LEU A 215 0.39 3.85 15.86
N ARG A 216 0.73 3.32 14.68
CA ARG A 216 1.82 3.81 13.84
C ARG A 216 1.30 4.26 12.48
N TRP A 217 1.80 5.39 12.02
CA TRP A 217 1.55 5.97 10.72
C TRP A 217 2.50 5.36 9.68
N VAL A 218 1.98 4.66 8.67
CA VAL A 218 2.83 3.82 7.80
C VAL A 218 2.86 4.21 6.32
N ALA A 219 2.18 5.29 5.89
CA ALA A 219 2.28 5.79 4.51
C ALA A 219 2.01 7.29 4.40
N ASN A 220 2.22 7.92 3.24
CA ASN A 220 1.87 9.33 2.98
C ASN A 220 2.44 10.34 4.00
N LYS A 221 3.66 10.82 3.70
CA LYS A 221 4.53 11.74 4.48
C LYS A 221 5.25 11.14 5.69
N ARG A 222 4.63 10.20 6.40
CA ARG A 222 5.18 9.67 7.65
C ARG A 222 5.17 8.15 7.59
N THR A 223 6.35 7.54 7.59
CA THR A 223 6.52 6.09 7.42
C THR A 223 7.94 5.71 7.82
N VAL A 224 8.18 4.43 8.07
CA VAL A 224 9.54 3.89 8.11
C VAL A 224 10.25 4.15 6.79
N ARG A 225 11.58 4.26 6.84
CA ARG A 225 12.39 4.49 5.65
C ARG A 225 12.55 3.21 4.84
N PHE A 226 12.09 3.22 3.60
CA PHE A 226 12.39 2.18 2.60
C PHE A 226 13.52 2.63 1.70
N ASP A 227 14.27 1.69 1.14
CA ASP A 227 15.33 2.02 0.20
C ASP A 227 14.73 2.51 -1.13
N ARG A 228 13.59 1.93 -1.57
CA ARG A 228 12.69 2.54 -2.56
C ARG A 228 11.22 2.14 -2.31
N SER A 229 10.29 2.87 -2.93
CA SER A 229 8.86 2.52 -2.89
C SER A 229 8.22 2.67 -4.27
N TYR A 230 7.31 1.75 -4.58
CA TYR A 230 6.38 1.82 -5.69
C TYR A 230 4.98 2.15 -5.18
N SER A 231 4.25 2.93 -5.97
CA SER A 231 2.81 3.09 -5.78
C SER A 231 2.12 3.35 -7.11
N ASP A 232 1.06 2.59 -7.38
CA ASP A 232 0.11 2.87 -8.46
C ASP A 232 -0.92 3.94 -8.06
N GLY A 233 -0.80 4.50 -6.84
CA GLY A 233 -1.58 5.63 -6.38
C GLY A 233 -1.43 6.84 -7.29
N GLY A 234 -2.58 7.45 -7.61
CA GLY A 234 -2.64 8.55 -8.56
C GLY A 234 -2.23 8.14 -9.97
N LEU A 235 -2.50 6.89 -10.39
CA LEU A 235 -2.34 6.41 -11.77
C LEU A 235 -2.97 7.39 -12.77
N ASN A 236 -4.15 7.90 -12.43
CA ASN A 236 -4.91 8.86 -13.23
C ASN A 236 -4.50 10.33 -13.00
N SER A 237 -3.48 10.62 -12.19
CA SER A 237 -3.03 11.98 -11.92
C SER A 237 -2.25 12.56 -13.09
N LEU A 238 -2.58 13.80 -13.49
CA LEU A 238 -1.87 14.53 -14.54
C LEU A 238 -0.43 14.91 -14.14
N SER A 239 -0.16 15.03 -12.83
CA SER A 239 1.18 15.41 -12.34
C SER A 239 2.20 14.26 -12.36
N ARG A 240 1.76 13.05 -12.72
CA ARG A 240 2.59 11.84 -12.70
C ARG A 240 2.86 11.38 -14.11
N ASN A 241 4.11 11.07 -14.42
CA ASN A 241 4.49 10.51 -15.70
C ASN A 241 4.10 9.02 -15.77
N PRO A 242 3.29 8.59 -16.75
CA PRO A 242 2.89 7.19 -16.90
C PRO A 242 4.05 6.25 -17.22
N ALA A 243 5.10 6.74 -17.89
CA ALA A 243 6.23 5.91 -18.27
C ALA A 243 6.97 5.37 -17.03
N ASP A 244 6.90 6.08 -15.90
CA ASP A 244 7.59 5.72 -14.65
C ASP A 244 6.74 4.80 -13.75
N ARG A 245 5.69 4.16 -14.31
CA ARG A 245 4.69 3.37 -13.55
C ARG A 245 4.76 1.87 -13.77
N ASP A 246 5.70 1.39 -14.57
CA ASP A 246 5.93 -0.05 -14.72
C ASP A 246 6.49 -0.63 -13.39
N LEU A 247 5.71 -1.53 -12.77
CA LEU A 247 6.14 -2.24 -11.56
C LEU A 247 7.38 -3.10 -11.84
N ARG A 248 7.54 -3.61 -13.06
CA ARG A 248 8.69 -4.45 -13.44
C ARG A 248 10.00 -3.66 -13.39
N ASP A 249 9.97 -2.42 -13.88
CA ASP A 249 11.14 -1.53 -13.80
C ASP A 249 11.53 -1.25 -12.35
N PHE A 250 10.54 -1.07 -11.47
CA PHE A 250 10.79 -0.93 -10.04
C PHE A 250 11.49 -2.16 -9.44
N VAL A 251 11.02 -3.36 -9.77
CA VAL A 251 11.58 -4.64 -9.30
C VAL A 251 13.01 -4.85 -9.79
N ARG A 252 13.33 -4.48 -11.05
CA ARG A 252 14.69 -4.55 -11.61
C ARG A 252 15.73 -3.75 -10.81
N MET A 253 15.29 -2.75 -10.04
CA MET A 253 16.17 -1.91 -9.21
C MET A 253 16.48 -2.51 -7.82
N TRP A 254 15.89 -3.66 -7.48
CA TRP A 254 16.03 -4.23 -6.15
C TRP A 254 17.42 -4.83 -5.89
N GLN A 255 17.87 -4.76 -4.64
CA GLN A 255 19.20 -5.16 -4.21
C GLN A 255 19.12 -5.91 -2.87
N ARG A 256 20.03 -6.86 -2.67
CA ARG A 256 20.16 -7.63 -1.42
C ARG A 256 20.49 -6.72 -0.24
N GLY A 257 19.98 -7.07 0.94
CA GLY A 257 20.13 -6.31 2.18
C GLY A 257 19.34 -4.99 2.21
N LYS A 258 18.42 -4.79 1.25
CA LYS A 258 17.58 -3.60 1.13
C LYS A 258 16.11 -3.97 1.27
N ARG A 259 15.29 -2.98 1.64
CA ARG A 259 13.84 -3.15 1.78
C ARG A 259 13.05 -2.22 0.89
N TYR A 260 11.99 -2.77 0.30
CA TYR A 260 11.15 -2.11 -0.70
C TYR A 260 9.69 -2.18 -0.28
N ARG A 261 8.93 -1.14 -0.62
CA ARG A 261 7.46 -1.15 -0.49
C ARG A 261 6.81 -1.16 -1.85
N VAL A 262 5.84 -2.05 -2.04
CA VAL A 262 4.92 -2.04 -3.18
C VAL A 262 3.53 -1.74 -2.62
N LEU A 263 3.02 -0.53 -2.89
CA LEU A 263 1.66 -0.14 -2.52
C LEU A 263 0.79 -0.17 -3.78
N VAL A 264 -0.26 -0.99 -3.78
CA VAL A 264 -1.23 -1.06 -4.87
C VAL A 264 -2.63 -0.68 -4.41
N HIS A 265 -3.44 -0.23 -5.35
CA HIS A 265 -4.87 -0.01 -5.16
C HIS A 265 -5.62 -1.08 -5.97
N PRO A 266 -6.12 -2.15 -5.33
CA PRO A 266 -6.72 -3.30 -6.02
C PRO A 266 -7.83 -2.95 -7.02
N GLN A 267 -8.50 -1.79 -6.87
CA GLN A 267 -9.48 -1.32 -7.84
C GLN A 267 -8.93 -1.17 -9.26
N TYR A 268 -7.61 -1.01 -9.45
CA TYR A 268 -7.03 -0.91 -10.79
C TYR A 268 -6.81 -2.26 -11.48
N TYR A 269 -7.00 -3.39 -10.80
CA TYR A 269 -6.68 -4.72 -11.33
C TYR A 269 -7.96 -5.51 -11.63
N HIS A 270 -8.18 -5.86 -12.90
CA HIS A 270 -9.40 -6.58 -13.32
C HIS A 270 -9.18 -7.39 -14.61
N SER A 271 -10.04 -8.37 -14.86
CA SER A 271 -10.02 -9.16 -16.11
C SER A 271 -11.46 -9.50 -16.52
N PRO A 272 -11.92 -9.10 -17.72
CA PRO A 272 -11.23 -8.22 -18.67
C PRO A 272 -10.97 -6.83 -18.05
N CYS A 273 -9.83 -6.22 -18.37
CA CYS A 273 -9.53 -4.85 -17.96
C CYS A 273 -9.98 -3.85 -19.04
N GLU A 274 -10.26 -2.63 -18.63
CA GLU A 274 -10.46 -1.51 -19.54
C GLU A 274 -9.13 -0.87 -19.93
N HIS A 275 -9.10 -0.25 -21.11
CA HIS A 275 -7.93 0.52 -21.55
C HIS A 275 -7.91 1.86 -20.83
N SER A 276 -6.85 2.14 -20.06
CA SER A 276 -6.70 3.45 -19.41
C SER A 276 -6.32 4.50 -20.44
N PRO A 277 -7.13 5.58 -20.61
CA PRO A 277 -6.75 6.70 -21.47
C PRO A 277 -5.44 7.37 -21.05
N ARG A 278 -5.08 7.27 -19.76
CA ARG A 278 -3.89 7.90 -19.19
C ARG A 278 -2.61 7.12 -19.48
N LEU A 279 -2.70 5.79 -19.48
CA LEU A 279 -1.57 4.88 -19.75
C LEU A 279 -1.45 4.51 -21.23
N ALA A 280 -2.50 4.75 -22.01
CA ALA A 280 -2.55 4.53 -23.45
C ALA A 280 -1.29 5.04 -24.17
N GLY A 281 -0.71 4.18 -25.01
CA GLY A 281 0.48 4.49 -25.80
C GLY A 281 1.80 4.42 -25.03
N THR A 282 1.79 4.13 -23.72
CA THR A 282 3.03 3.87 -22.99
C THR A 282 3.55 2.48 -23.32
N PRO A 283 4.82 2.30 -23.71
CA PRO A 283 5.31 1.02 -24.21
C PRO A 283 5.08 -0.16 -23.26
N TRP A 284 5.32 0.05 -21.96
CA TRP A 284 5.15 -1.02 -20.97
C TRP A 284 3.68 -1.45 -20.81
N TYR A 285 2.75 -0.50 -20.89
CA TYR A 285 1.33 -0.78 -20.67
C TYR A 285 0.75 -1.53 -21.86
N GLU A 286 1.07 -1.10 -23.08
CA GLU A 286 0.66 -1.81 -24.30
C GLU A 286 1.27 -3.21 -24.37
N GLU A 287 2.51 -3.39 -23.92
CA GLU A 287 3.14 -4.71 -23.78
C GLU A 287 2.37 -5.60 -22.79
N VAL A 288 2.02 -5.08 -21.60
CA VAL A 288 1.23 -5.81 -20.60
C VAL A 288 -0.12 -6.19 -21.19
N LEU A 289 -0.87 -5.25 -21.78
CA LEU A 289 -2.17 -5.56 -22.37
C LEU A 289 -2.08 -6.59 -23.50
N SER A 290 -1.08 -6.48 -24.37
CA SER A 290 -0.83 -7.46 -25.44
C SER A 290 -0.54 -8.85 -24.88
N CYS A 291 0.32 -8.92 -23.86
CA CYS A 291 0.70 -10.17 -23.21
C CYS A 291 -0.53 -10.90 -22.64
N TYR A 292 -1.38 -10.20 -21.88
CA TYR A 292 -2.53 -10.81 -21.19
C TYR A 292 -3.83 -10.87 -22.01
N SER A 293 -3.87 -10.25 -23.20
CA SER A 293 -4.99 -10.43 -24.15
C SER A 293 -4.73 -11.59 -25.12
N SER A 294 -3.47 -11.92 -25.38
CA SER A 294 -3.11 -13.10 -26.15
C SER A 294 -3.39 -14.38 -25.35
N SER A 295 -3.93 -15.42 -25.98
CA SER A 295 -4.11 -16.75 -25.35
C SER A 295 -2.78 -17.50 -25.11
N GLN A 296 -1.65 -16.79 -25.16
CA GLN A 296 -0.33 -17.36 -24.96
C GLN A 296 -0.06 -17.58 -23.48
N LEU A 297 0.66 -18.65 -23.15
CA LEU A 297 1.08 -18.99 -21.78
C LEU A 297 2.23 -18.11 -21.25
N ALA A 298 2.58 -17.02 -21.96
CA ALA A 298 3.67 -16.14 -21.58
C ALA A 298 3.20 -15.11 -20.55
N THR A 299 4.10 -14.76 -19.63
CA THR A 299 3.88 -13.70 -18.63
C THR A 299 4.83 -12.54 -18.87
N ALA A 300 4.34 -11.32 -18.60
CA ALA A 300 5.13 -10.08 -18.67
C ALA A 300 6.31 -10.05 -17.68
N TRP A 301 6.38 -11.02 -16.76
CA TRP A 301 7.41 -11.18 -15.73
C TRP A 301 8.60 -12.05 -16.16
N ASN A 302 8.49 -12.81 -17.26
CA ASN A 302 9.55 -13.74 -17.70
C ASN A 302 10.91 -13.06 -17.96
N ASN A 303 10.90 -11.78 -18.33
CA ASN A 303 12.11 -11.00 -18.65
C ASN A 303 12.51 -10.03 -17.52
N VAL A 304 11.99 -10.25 -16.31
CA VAL A 304 12.38 -9.47 -15.13
C VAL A 304 13.53 -10.18 -14.46
N HIS A 305 14.74 -9.69 -14.71
CA HIS A 305 15.95 -10.11 -14.04
C HIS A 305 16.40 -9.01 -13.07
N TRP A 306 16.84 -9.40 -11.88
CA TRP A 306 17.53 -8.51 -10.95
C TRP A 306 19.02 -8.82 -11.01
N GLU A 307 19.85 -7.79 -11.17
CA GLU A 307 21.29 -8.00 -11.15
C GLU A 307 21.75 -8.36 -9.74
N LEU A 308 22.44 -9.49 -9.60
CA LEU A 308 23.26 -9.79 -8.45
C LEU A 308 24.46 -8.84 -8.43
N LYS A 309 24.24 -7.57 -8.07
CA LYS A 309 25.35 -6.70 -7.69
C LYS A 309 25.90 -7.27 -6.39
N THR A 310 27.00 -7.99 -6.51
CA THR A 310 27.74 -8.54 -5.37
C THR A 310 28.02 -7.40 -4.41
N PHE A 311 27.59 -7.56 -3.16
CA PHE A 311 27.82 -6.62 -2.09
C PHE A 311 29.34 -6.59 -1.84
N LYS A 312 30.06 -5.70 -2.51
CA LYS A 312 31.44 -5.40 -2.11
C LYS A 312 31.35 -4.69 -0.76
N ASN A 313 31.77 -5.37 0.29
CA ASN A 313 31.81 -4.86 1.66
C ASN A 313 32.53 -3.50 1.69
N ASN A 314 31.77 -2.40 1.75
CA ASN A 314 32.28 -1.07 2.08
C ASN A 314 32.53 -0.95 3.61
N LEU A 315 33.11 -1.99 4.22
CA LEU A 315 33.59 -1.93 5.60
C LEU A 315 34.79 -0.98 5.74
N SER A 316 35.46 -0.61 4.64
CA SER A 316 36.64 0.26 4.66
C SER A 316 36.36 1.75 4.88
N GLU A 317 35.14 2.24 4.68
CA GLU A 317 34.84 3.68 4.89
C GLU A 317 34.49 4.02 6.35
N PHE A 318 34.01 3.05 7.14
CA PHE A 318 33.65 3.30 8.55
C PHE A 318 34.86 3.19 9.50
N GLU A 319 35.92 2.47 9.11
CA GLU A 319 37.17 2.43 9.89
C GLU A 319 38.07 3.64 9.61
N GLN A 320 37.99 4.25 8.43
CA GLN A 320 38.76 5.46 8.13
C GLN A 320 38.28 6.69 8.91
N SER A 321 37.00 6.76 9.32
CA SER A 321 36.51 7.87 10.14
C SER A 321 36.90 7.76 11.63
N LYS A 322 37.42 6.63 12.09
CA LYS A 322 37.92 6.46 13.47
C LYS A 322 39.40 6.78 13.63
N THR A 323 40.13 6.98 12.53
CA THR A 323 41.59 7.19 12.57
C THR A 323 41.98 8.67 12.44
N THR A 324 41.02 9.59 12.35
CA THR A 324 41.27 11.06 12.23
C THR A 324 40.94 11.86 13.50
N LEU A 325 40.72 11.17 14.63
CA LEU A 325 40.57 11.80 15.95
C LEU A 325 41.58 11.20 16.94
N ILE A 326 42.87 11.48 16.69
CA ILE A 326 43.93 11.50 17.72
C ILE A 326 44.74 12.76 17.49
#